data_AF-A0A7Y2YXB1-F1
#
_entry.id   AF-A0A7Y2YXB1-F1
#
_cell.length_a   1.000
_cell.length_b   1.000
_cell.length_c   1.000
_cell.angle_alpha   90.00
_cell.angle_beta   90.00
_cell.angle_gamma   90.00
#
_symmetry.space_group_name_H-M   'P 1'
#
loop_
_entity.id
_entity.type
_entity.pdbx_description
1 polymer ?
#
loop_
_entity_poly.entity_id
_entity_poly.type
_entity_poly.pdbx_seq_one_letter_code
_entity_poly.pdbx_strand_id
1 'polypeptide(L)'
;MSESGRVRRLKWLCRRGMKELDVLLQPFVERNKDKLAQGAWPEFEGLLETEDDLLWDWLQHTGCESASRYRDLLDQIRHARS
;
A
#
# COMPACT_ATOMS: atom_id res chain seq x y z
N MET A 1 6.50 7.87 -20.58
CA MET A 1 5.43 6.90 -20.24
C MET A 1 4.43 7.64 -19.37
N SER A 2 3.21 7.83 -19.86
CA SER A 2 2.19 8.65 -19.20
C SER A 2 1.76 7.99 -17.89
N GLU A 3 1.76 8.74 -16.80
CA GLU A 3 1.27 8.30 -15.50
C GLU A 3 -0.21 7.86 -15.64
N SER A 4 -0.46 6.55 -15.53
CA SER A 4 -1.83 6.01 -15.58
C SER A 4 -2.66 6.61 -14.44
N GLY A 5 -3.92 6.98 -14.72
CA GLY A 5 -4.81 7.58 -13.72
C GLY A 5 -4.96 6.74 -12.44
N ARG A 6 -4.76 5.43 -12.55
CA ARG A 6 -4.66 4.48 -11.44
C ARG A 6 -3.54 4.83 -10.45
N VAL A 7 -2.31 5.05 -10.94
CA VAL A 7 -1.15 5.38 -10.09
C VAL A 7 -1.37 6.68 -9.34
N ARG A 8 -1.93 7.70 -10.01
CA ARG A 8 -2.24 8.98 -9.39
C ARG A 8 -3.29 8.83 -8.27
N ARG A 9 -4.31 7.99 -8.49
CA ARG A 9 -5.31 7.67 -7.45
C ARG A 9 -4.68 6.94 -6.27
N LEU A 10 -3.86 5.91 -6.51
CA LEU A 10 -3.15 5.17 -5.46
C LEU A 10 -2.24 6.08 -4.63
N LYS A 11 -1.46 6.94 -5.30
CA LYS A 11 -0.58 7.92 -4.65
C LYS A 11 -1.36 8.91 -3.78
N TRP A 12 -2.56 9.30 -4.21
CA TRP A 12 -3.45 10.14 -3.40
C TRP A 12 -4.02 9.40 -2.19
N LEU A 13 -4.46 8.15 -2.36
CA LEU A 13 -4.99 7.30 -1.28
C LEU A 13 -3.95 6.96 -0.19
N CYS A 14 -2.66 7.04 -0.52
CA CYS A 14 -1.57 6.86 0.43
C CYS A 14 -1.36 8.07 1.36
N ARG A 15 -1.94 9.24 1.04
CA ARG A 15 -1.87 10.44 1.88
C ARG A 15 -2.91 10.33 2.99
N ARG A 16 -2.50 9.83 4.14
CA ARG A 16 -3.38 9.48 5.27
C ARG A 16 -3.12 10.39 6.46
N GLY A 17 -3.96 10.28 7.50
CA GLY A 17 -3.82 11.08 8.72
C GLY A 17 -2.60 10.68 9.56
N MET A 18 -2.13 9.44 9.39
CA MET A 18 -0.99 8.87 10.11
C MET A 18 0.31 8.95 9.32
N LYS A 19 1.32 9.61 9.92
CA LYS A 19 2.64 9.83 9.31
C LYS A 19 3.37 8.51 9.03
N GLU A 20 3.23 7.52 9.90
CA GLU A 20 3.89 6.23 9.78
C GLU A 20 3.41 5.46 8.54
N LEU A 21 2.11 5.53 8.23
CA LEU A 21 1.55 4.96 7.01
C LEU A 21 2.09 5.68 5.77
N ASP A 22 2.11 7.01 5.78
CA ASP A 22 2.67 7.80 4.68
C ASP A 22 4.14 7.43 4.42
N VAL A 23 4.94 7.26 5.47
CA VAL A 23 6.36 6.89 5.38
C VAL A 23 6.58 5.49 4.78
N LEU A 24 5.64 4.56 4.98
CA LEU A 24 5.72 3.21 4.41
C LEU A 24 5.16 3.15 2.98
N LEU A 25 3.99 3.77 2.77
CA LEU A 25 3.25 3.69 1.51
C LEU A 25 3.83 4.56 0.40
N GLN A 26 4.31 5.78 0.71
CA GLN A 26 4.92 6.66 -0.31
C GLN A 26 6.09 6.01 -1.04
N PRO A 27 7.15 5.52 -0.37
CA PRO A 27 8.27 4.90 -1.07
C PRO A 27 7.87 3.62 -1.80
N PHE A 28 6.90 2.86 -1.26
CA PHE A 28 6.37 1.69 -1.96
C PHE A 28 5.73 2.05 -3.30
N VAL A 29 4.83 3.05 -3.33
CA VAL A 29 4.17 3.50 -4.57
C VAL A 29 5.15 4.14 -5.53
N GLU A 30 6.09 4.95 -5.04
CA GLU A 30 7.10 5.59 -5.91
C GLU A 30 8.04 4.55 -6.56
N ARG A 31 8.51 3.55 -5.80
CA ARG A 31 9.36 2.46 -6.32
C ARG A 31 8.60 1.54 -7.28
N ASN A 32 7.30 1.35 -7.08
CA ASN A 32 6.48 0.40 -7.84
C ASN A 32 5.49 1.05 -8.82
N LYS A 33 5.60 2.36 -9.08
CA LYS A 33 4.66 3.10 -9.96
C LYS A 33 4.49 2.46 -11.34
N ASP A 34 5.57 1.96 -11.94
CA ASP A 34 5.53 1.29 -13.24
C ASP A 34 4.78 -0.04 -13.18
N LYS A 35 4.94 -0.80 -12.09
CA LYS A 35 4.21 -2.07 -11.88
C LYS A 35 2.73 -1.80 -11.58
N LEU A 36 2.43 -0.80 -10.76
CA LEU A 36 1.06 -0.37 -10.47
C LEU A 36 0.35 0.12 -11.74
N ALA A 37 1.05 0.84 -12.61
CA ALA A 37 0.55 1.24 -13.92
C ALA A 37 0.24 0.04 -14.84
N GLN A 38 1.00 -1.05 -14.70
CA GLN A 38 0.83 -2.30 -15.46
C GLN A 38 -0.25 -3.23 -14.91
N GLY A 39 -0.86 -2.94 -13.75
CA GLY A 39 -1.90 -3.80 -13.18
C GLY A 39 -1.48 -4.59 -11.94
N ALA A 40 -0.26 -4.40 -11.43
CA ALA A 40 0.21 -5.16 -10.26
C ALA A 40 -0.62 -4.88 -9.00
N TRP A 41 -0.71 -5.88 -8.12
CA TRP A 41 -1.43 -5.89 -6.83
C TRP A 41 -2.85 -5.31 -6.91
N PRO A 42 -3.79 -6.02 -7.54
CA PRO A 42 -5.19 -5.59 -7.56
C PRO A 42 -5.77 -5.46 -6.15
N GLU A 43 -5.32 -6.28 -5.21
CA GLU A 43 -5.69 -6.19 -3.80
C GLU A 43 -5.19 -4.92 -3.08
N PHE A 44 -4.19 -4.21 -3.63
CA PHE A 44 -3.70 -2.97 -3.01
C PHE A 44 -4.74 -1.85 -2.99
N GLU A 45 -5.61 -1.79 -4.01
CA GLU A 45 -6.71 -0.83 -4.01
C GLU A 45 -7.68 -1.08 -2.87
N GLY A 46 -8.09 -2.34 -2.66
CA GLY A 46 -8.96 -2.71 -1.54
C GLY A 46 -8.28 -2.52 -0.18
N LEU A 47 -6.96 -2.75 -0.10
CA LEU A 47 -6.19 -2.43 1.09
C LEU A 47 -6.26 -0.93 1.42
N LEU A 48 -6.13 -0.06 0.40
CA LEU A 48 -6.21 1.39 0.57
C LEU A 48 -7.62 1.93 0.79
N GLU A 49 -8.66 1.12 0.63
CA GLU A 49 -10.03 1.46 1.07
C GLU A 49 -10.25 1.18 2.56
N THR A 50 -9.33 0.44 3.19
CA THR A 50 -9.39 0.10 4.63
C THR A 50 -9.01 1.31 5.49
N GLU A 51 -9.62 1.41 6.67
CA GLU A 51 -9.34 2.45 7.67
C GLU A 51 -7.86 2.48 8.11
N ASP A 52 -7.35 3.67 8.40
CA ASP A 52 -5.95 3.92 8.81
C ASP A 52 -5.55 3.05 10.01
N ASP A 53 -6.39 2.98 11.05
CA ASP A 53 -6.12 2.22 12.27
C ASP A 53 -5.93 0.71 12.00
N LEU A 54 -6.78 0.14 11.14
CA LEU A 54 -6.70 -1.28 10.80
C LEU A 54 -5.51 -1.59 9.90
N LEU A 55 -5.20 -0.70 8.96
CA LEU A 55 -4.03 -0.81 8.09
C LEU A 55 -2.73 -0.75 8.90
N TRP A 56 -2.69 0.14 9.90
CA TRP A 56 -1.58 0.24 10.83
C TRP A 56 -1.45 -1.00 11.71
N ASP A 57 -2.57 -1.52 12.23
CA ASP A 57 -2.60 -2.77 12.99
C ASP A 57 -2.03 -3.94 12.17
N TRP A 58 -2.46 -4.10 10.92
CA TRP A 58 -1.95 -5.16 10.03
C TRP A 58 -0.46 -5.00 9.69
N LEU A 59 0.00 -3.76 9.55
CA LEU A 59 1.43 -3.47 9.34
C LEU A 59 2.27 -3.69 10.59
N GLN A 60 1.69 -3.70 11.79
CA GLN A 60 2.36 -4.06 13.04
C GLN A 60 2.25 -5.56 13.35
N HIS A 61 1.10 -6.17 13.10
CA HIS A 61 0.76 -7.54 13.48
C HIS A 61 0.62 -8.45 12.26
N THR A 62 1.67 -9.23 11.97
CA THR A 62 1.72 -10.18 10.85
C THR A 62 0.78 -11.39 11.00
N GLY A 63 0.11 -11.51 12.15
CA GLY A 63 -0.75 -12.65 12.52
C GLY A 63 -2.25 -12.44 12.29
N CYS A 64 -2.67 -11.31 11.73
CA CYS A 64 -4.10 -11.03 11.56
C CYS A 64 -4.71 -11.85 10.42
N GLU A 65 -5.78 -12.61 10.70
CA GLU A 65 -6.43 -13.49 9.71
C GLU A 65 -7.12 -12.68 8.60
N SER A 66 -7.65 -11.49 8.94
CA SER A 66 -8.24 -10.54 7.97
C SER A 66 -7.20 -9.99 6.99
N ALA A 67 -5.93 -9.91 7.40
CA ALA A 67 -4.82 -9.46 6.57
C ALA A 67 -4.20 -10.59 5.74
N SER A 68 -4.63 -11.85 5.92
CA SER A 68 -4.04 -13.01 5.24
C SER A 68 -4.03 -12.88 3.71
N ARG A 69 -5.07 -12.27 3.13
CA ARG A 69 -5.16 -11.97 1.70
C ARG A 69 -4.15 -10.93 1.22
N TYR A 70 -3.74 -10.01 2.10
CA TYR A 70 -2.81 -8.93 1.80
C TYR A 70 -1.39 -9.23 2.32
N ARG A 71 -1.14 -10.44 2.83
CA ARG A 71 0.06 -10.76 3.59
C ARG A 71 1.35 -10.51 2.80
N ASP A 72 1.42 -11.00 1.56
CA ASP A 72 2.56 -10.74 0.64
C ASP A 72 2.75 -9.25 0.32
N LEU A 73 1.66 -8.50 0.19
CA LEU A 73 1.69 -7.09 -0.12
C LEU A 73 2.16 -6.25 1.08
N LEU A 74 1.65 -6.55 2.27
CA LEU A 74 2.08 -5.93 3.53
C LEU A 74 3.57 -6.20 3.78
N ASP A 75 4.04 -7.40 3.46
CA ASP A 75 5.45 -7.75 3.57
C ASP A 75 6.30 -6.94 2.60
N GLN A 76 5.87 -6.78 1.34
CA GLN A 76 6.55 -5.91 0.38
C GLN A 76 6.58 -4.44 0.81
N ILE A 77 5.49 -3.92 1.40
CA ILE A 77 5.44 -2.55 1.92
C ILE A 77 6.44 -2.38 3.08
N ARG A 78 6.52 -3.37 3.99
CA ARG A 78 7.50 -3.39 5.08
C ARG A 78 8.93 -3.41 4.55
N HIS A 79 9.20 -4.22 3.52
CA HIS A 79 10.51 -4.29 2.87
C HIS A 79 10.87 -3.05 2.03
N ALA A 80 9.89 -2.26 1.59
CA ALA A 80 10.14 -1.05 0.81
C ALA A 80 10.90 0.04 1.57
N ARG A 81 10.99 -0.06 2.91
CA ARG A 81 11.79 0.83 3.76
C ARG A 81 13.30 0.48 3.76
N SER A 82 13.68 -0.73 3.36
CA SER A 82 15.08 -1.18 3.30
C SER A 82 15.78 -0.78 2.01
#